data_AF-A0AAU1F6C3-F1
#
_entry.id   AF-A0AAU1F6C3-F1
#
_cell.length_a   1.000
_cell.length_b   1.000
_cell.length_c   1.000
_cell.angle_alpha   90.00
_cell.angle_beta   90.00
_cell.angle_gamma   90.00
#
_symmetry.space_group_name_H-M   'P 1'
#
loop_
_entity.id
_entity.type
_entity.pdbx_description
1 polymer ?
#
loop_
_entity_poly.entity_id
_entity_poly.type
_entity_poly.pdbx_seq_one_letter_code
_entity_poly.pdbx_strand_id
1 'polypeptide(L)' 'MAQVMALRVQRGDWVSAHGHWREVKAVRSGRYASGGPLVVLIFKSGPALRVNAAALLTVEHRGRAARGSRKEGGLNG' A
#
# COMPACT_ATOMS: atom_id res chain seq x y z
N MET A 1 -4.68 -13.00 5.09
CA MET A 1 -5.20 -11.62 4.94
C MET A 1 -4.87 -10.85 6.21
N ALA A 2 -4.57 -9.56 6.11
CA ALA A 2 -4.26 -8.68 7.25
C ALA A 2 -4.98 -7.33 7.09
N GLN A 3 -5.24 -6.64 8.19
CA GLN A 3 -5.67 -5.25 8.15
C GLN A 3 -4.46 -4.33 8.35
N VAL A 4 -4.27 -3.40 7.41
CA VAL A 4 -3.18 -2.42 7.47
C VAL A 4 -3.72 -1.03 7.16
N MET A 5 -3.05 0.00 7.66
CA MET A 5 -3.37 1.38 7.26
C MET A 5 -3.06 1.56 5.77
N ALA A 6 -3.85 2.38 5.07
CA ALA A 6 -3.68 2.64 3.64
C ALA A 6 -2.27 3.12 3.27
N LEU A 7 -1.62 3.88 4.16
CA LEU A 7 -0.23 4.34 3.97
C LEU A 7 0.82 3.20 3.96
N ARG A 8 0.47 2.01 4.47
CA ARG A 8 1.35 0.84 4.53
C ARG A 8 1.20 -0.09 3.33
N VAL A 9 0.20 0.14 2.48
CA VAL A 9 -0.02 -0.63 1.26
C VAL A 9 1.13 -0.39 0.29
N GLN A 10 1.60 -1.47 -0.34
CA GLN A 10 2.69 -1.45 -1.30
C GLN A 10 2.23 -1.96 -2.67
N ARG A 11 3.05 -1.66 -3.68
CA ARG A 11 2.88 -2.26 -5.01
C ARG A 11 3.02 -3.78 -4.91
N GLY A 12 2.10 -4.50 -5.56
CA GLY A 12 2.02 -5.97 -5.53
C GLY A 12 1.08 -6.52 -4.47
N ASP A 13 0.65 -5.69 -3.51
CA ASP A 13 -0.38 -6.10 -2.56
C ASP A 13 -1.72 -6.27 -3.26
N TRP A 14 -2.50 -7.23 -2.80
CA TRP A 14 -3.91 -7.36 -3.17
C TRP A 14 -4.76 -6.68 -2.11
N VAL A 15 -5.64 -5.77 -2.52
CA VAL A 15 -6.51 -5.00 -1.63
C VAL A 15 -7.96 -5.38 -1.91
N SER A 16 -8.75 -5.63 -0.87
CA SER A 16 -10.20 -5.79 -1.02
C SER A 16 -10.86 -4.42 -1.11
N ALA A 17 -11.41 -4.10 -2.27
CA ALA A 17 -12.10 -2.85 -2.55
C ALA A 17 -13.48 -3.15 -3.15
N HIS A 18 -14.54 -2.64 -2.50
CA HIS A 18 -15.94 -2.89 -2.90
C HIS A 18 -16.27 -4.38 -3.07
N GLY A 19 -15.76 -5.24 -2.18
CA GLY A 19 -16.00 -6.70 -2.24
C GLY A 19 -15.16 -7.44 -3.29
N HIS A 20 -14.26 -6.77 -4.00
CA HIS A 20 -13.38 -7.38 -4.99
C HIS A 20 -11.91 -7.21 -4.63
N TRP A 21 -11.14 -8.29 -4.78
CA TRP A 21 -9.68 -8.26 -4.63
C TRP A 21 -9.02 -7.69 -5.88
N ARG A 22 -8.13 -6.71 -5.69
CA ARG A 22 -7.42 -6.05 -6.79
C ARG A 22 -5.94 -5.86 -6.47
N GLU A 23 -5.08 -6.17 -7.42
CA GLU A 23 -3.64 -6.00 -7.27
C GLU A 23 -3.22 -4.54 -7.47
N VAL A 24 -2.45 -4.01 -6.53
CA VAL A 24 -1.91 -2.66 -6.55
C VAL A 24 -0.73 -2.56 -7.54
N LYS A 25 -0.91 -1.77 -8.60
CA LYS A 25 0.13 -1.43 -9.58
C LYS A 25 1.06 -0.32 -9.08
N ALA A 26 0.51 0.66 -8.38
CA ALA A 26 1.27 1.78 -7.82
C ALA A 26 0.51 2.44 -6.66
N VAL A 27 1.25 3.09 -5.76
CA VAL A 27 0.71 3.85 -4.64
C VAL A 27 1.21 5.28 -4.77
N ARG A 28 0.31 6.25 -4.62
CA ARG A 28 0.65 7.68 -4.59
C ARG A 28 0.13 8.29 -3.29
N SER A 29 0.99 9.03 -2.60
CA SER A 29 0.59 9.87 -1.47
C SER A 29 0.24 11.27 -1.97
N GLY A 30 -0.66 11.92 -1.27
CA GLY A 30 -1.07 13.29 -1.55
C GLY A 30 -1.81 13.89 -0.36
N ARG A 31 -2.52 14.98 -0.62
CA ARG A 31 -3.42 15.62 0.35
C ARG A 31 -4.77 15.88 -0.30
N TYR A 32 -5.84 15.73 0.48
CA TYR A 32 -7.14 16.25 0.10
C TYR A 32 -7.11 17.79 0.06
N ALA A 33 -8.04 18.40 -0.68
CA ALA A 33 -8.22 19.85 -0.68
C ALA A 33 -8.51 20.41 0.73
N SER A 34 -9.13 19.59 1.59
CA SER A 34 -9.36 19.88 3.02
C SER A 34 -8.09 19.76 3.89
N GLY A 35 -6.94 19.40 3.31
CA GLY A 35 -5.65 19.29 4.00
C GLY A 35 -5.31 17.91 4.58
N GLY A 36 -6.27 16.98 4.65
CA GLY A 36 -6.06 15.64 5.20
C GLY A 36 -5.16 14.73 4.33
N PRO A 37 -4.43 13.77 4.91
CA PRO A 37 -3.53 12.89 4.17
C PRO A 37 -4.32 11.90 3.29
N LEU A 38 -3.96 11.88 2.00
CA LEU A 38 -4.60 11.07 0.97
C LEU A 38 -3.63 10.00 0.46
N VAL A 39 -4.14 8.79 0.28
CA VAL A 39 -3.47 7.73 -0.47
C VAL A 39 -4.33 7.38 -1.68
N VAL A 40 -3.70 7.29 -2.84
CA VAL A 40 -4.30 6.85 -4.10
C VAL A 40 -3.66 5.52 -4.51
N LEU A 41 -4.47 4.47 -4.47
CA LEU A 41 -4.09 3.13 -4.91
C LEU A 41 -4.48 2.97 -6.38
N ILE A 42 -3.49 2.77 -7.23
CA ILE A 42 -3.69 2.48 -8.65
C ILE A 42 -3.63 0.96 -8.81
N PHE A 43 -4.72 0.35 -9.25
CA PHE A 43 -4.78 -1.09 -9.49
C PHE A 43 -4.30 -1.45 -10.90
N LYS A 44 -3.96 -2.73 -11.12
CA LYS A 44 -3.67 -3.24 -12.47
C LYS A 44 -4.88 -3.19 -13.39
N SER A 45 -6.08 -3.32 -12.84
CA SER A 45 -7.34 -3.26 -13.55
C SER A 45 -8.38 -2.46 -12.77
N GLY A 46 -9.26 -1.78 -13.51
CA GLY A 46 -10.36 -0.99 -12.95
C GLY A 46 -9.94 0.38 -12.39
N PRO A 47 -10.88 1.07 -11.72
CA PRO A 47 -10.66 2.42 -11.20
C PRO A 47 -9.70 2.44 -10.01
N ALA A 48 -8.93 3.52 -9.87
CA ALA A 48 -8.10 3.77 -8.70
C ALA A 48 -8.96 4.02 -7.45
N LEU A 49 -8.45 3.61 -6.29
CA LEU A 49 -9.09 3.87 -4.99
C LEU A 49 -8.41 5.05 -4.30
N ARG A 50 -9.21 6.06 -3.93
CA ARG A 50 -8.77 7.21 -3.13
C ARG A 50 -9.27 7.04 -1.71
N VAL A 51 -8.36 7.13 -0.74
CA VAL A 51 -8.70 6.86 0.66
C VAL A 51 -7.85 7.70 1.60
N ASN A 52 -8.37 8.00 2.79
CA ASN A 52 -7.58 8.58 3.87
C ASN A 52 -6.40 7.66 4.21
N ALA A 53 -5.22 8.25 4.41
CA ALA A 53 -3.99 7.50 4.71
C ALA A 53 -4.10 6.61 5.96
N ALA A 54 -4.92 7.00 6.94
CA ALA A 54 -5.15 6.27 8.18
C ALA A 54 -6.27 5.22 8.10
N ALA A 55 -7.00 5.14 6.98
CA ALA A 55 -8.05 4.14 6.83
C ALA A 55 -7.46 2.73 6.85
N LEU A 56 -8.15 1.81 7.52
CA LEU A 56 -7.79 0.40 7.54
C LEU A 56 -8.31 -0.29 6.28
N LEU A 57 -7.41 -1.02 5.61
CA LEU A 57 -7.69 -1.80 4.42
C LEU A 57 -7.34 -3.27 4.66
N THR A 58 -8.19 -4.16 4.17
CA THR A 58 -7.89 -5.60 4.14
C THR A 58 -6.98 -5.90 2.97
N VAL A 59 -5.80 -6.43 3.26
CA VAL A 59 -4.75 -6.76 2.29
C VAL A 59 -4.38 -8.24 2.33
N GLU A 60 -4.00 -8.76 1.16
CA GLU A 60 -3.31 -10.02 0.99
C GLU A 60 -1.94 -9.74 0.38
N HIS A 61 -0.90 -9.90 1.19
CA HIS A 61 0.49 -9.80 0.74
C HIS A 61 0.86 -11.09 -0.01
N ARG A 62 0.64 -11.13 -1.32
CA ARG A 62 1.21 -12.19 -2.17
C ARG A 62 2.68 -11.89 -2.42
N GLY A 63 3.52 -12.26 -1.44
CA GLY A 63 4.92 -12.58 -1.64
C GLY A 63 5.78 -11.57 -2.39
N ARG A 64 6.27 -10.56 -1.66
CA ARG A 64 7.69 -10.21 -1.74
C ARG A 64 8.26 -10.21 -0.32
N ALA A 65 8.33 -11.38 0.30
CA ALA A 65 9.38 -11.59 1.28
C ALA A 65 10.71 -11.28 0.57
N ALA A 66 11.56 -10.45 1.17
CA ALA A 66 12.84 -9.93 0.66
C ALA A 66 12.81 -8.64 -0.20
N ARG A 67 12.49 -7.51 0.44
CA ARG A 67 13.39 -6.33 0.34
C ARG A 67 13.22 -5.39 1.54
N GLY A 68 13.73 -5.84 2.68
CA GLY A 68 13.77 -5.08 3.92
C GLY A 68 14.61 -5.72 5.01
N SER A 69 15.54 -6.62 4.66
CA SER A 69 16.60 -7.00 5.58
C SER A 69 17.68 -5.93 5.50
N ARG A 70 17.78 -5.13 6.57
CA ARG A 70 19.03 -4.58 7.11
C ARG A 70 20.06 -4.12 6.05
N LYS A 71 20.09 -2.83 5.74
CA LYS A 71 21.35 -2.13 5.43
C LYS A 71 21.89 -1.53 6.73
N GLU A 72 22.52 -2.36 7.52
CA GLU A 72 23.50 -2.00 8.56
C GLU A 72 24.62 -3.01 8.28
N GLY A 73 25.54 -2.70 7.37
CA GLY A 73 26.60 -1.76 7.68
C GLY A 73 27.73 -2.57 8.31
N GLY A 74 28.31 -3.48 7.52
CA GLY A 74 29.58 -4.06 7.89
C GLY A 74 30.63 -2.96 7.88
N LEU A 75 31.18 -2.67 9.05
CA LEU A 75 32.46 -2.00 9.21
C LEU A 75 33.38 -3.05 9.83
N ASN A 76 34.19 -3.66 8.98
CA ASN A 76 35.45 -4.26 9.38
C ASN A 76 36.46 -3.12 9.55
N GLY A 77 37.24 -3.20 10.61
CA GLY A 77 38.38 -2.34 10.94
C GLY A 77 38.93 -2.78 12.29
#